data_AF-A0A7V5NY59-F1
#
_entry.id   AF-A0A7V5NY59-F1
#
_cell.length_a   1.000
_cell.length_b   1.000
_cell.length_c   1.000
_cell.angle_alpha   90.00
_cell.angle_beta   90.00
_cell.angle_gamma   90.00
#
_symmetry.space_group_name_H-M   'P 1'
#
loop_
_entity.id
_entity.type
_entity.pdbx_description
1 polymer ?
#
loop_
_entity_poly.entity_id
_entity_poly.type
_entity_poly.pdbx_seq_one_letter_code
_entity_poly.pdbx_strand_id
1 'polypeptide(L)' 'MRSNCASPRRCIKEAFRAGLIDDEILLDMLEDRNRCSHIYDESTVKENYERIVKIYVPTLESILKGIKIN' A
#
# COMPACT_ATOMS: atom_id res chain seq x y z
N MET A 1 21.27 -4.95 12.90
CA MET A 1 20.78 -5.05 11.51
C MET A 1 19.94 -3.82 11.21
N ARG A 2 20.40 -2.87 10.39
CA ARG A 2 19.58 -1.69 10.03
C ARG A 2 18.51 -2.15 9.05
N SER A 3 17.23 -1.96 9.38
CA SER A 3 16.14 -2.20 8.43
C SER A 3 16.38 -1.34 7.20
N ASN A 4 16.52 -1.95 6.02
CA ASN A 4 16.90 -1.28 4.78
C ASN A 4 15.68 -0.64 4.06
N CYS A 5 14.64 -0.33 4.85
CA CYS A 5 13.39 0.33 4.46
C CYS A 5 13.66 1.83 4.27
N ALA A 6 14.29 2.16 3.15
CA ALA A 6 14.65 3.54 2.78
C ALA A 6 13.67 4.18 1.78
N SER A 7 12.68 3.43 1.29
CA SER A 7 11.62 3.91 0.42
C SER A 7 10.39 3.01 0.53
N PRO A 8 9.17 3.50 0.23
CA PRO A 8 7.95 2.70 0.32
C PRO A 8 8.07 1.33 -0.37
N ARG A 9 8.63 1.31 -1.58
CA ARG A 9 8.88 0.07 -2.33
C ARG A 9 9.84 -0.89 -1.62
N ARG A 10 10.91 -0.38 -1.01
CA ARG A 10 11.86 -1.23 -0.25
C ARG A 10 11.20 -1.75 1.02
N CYS A 11 10.42 -0.93 1.71
CA CYS A 11 9.70 -1.34 2.91
C CYS A 11 8.69 -2.46 2.62
N ILE A 12 7.90 -2.33 1.54
CA ILE A 12 6.95 -3.37 1.09
C ILE A 12 7.70 -4.67 0.77
N LYS A 13 8.79 -4.60 -0.01
CA LYS A 13 9.58 -5.79 -0.35
C LYS A 13 10.18 -6.50 0.86
N GLU A 14 10.70 -5.76 1.84
CA GLU A 14 11.27 -6.35 3.04
C GLU A 14 10.19 -6.96 3.95
N ALA A 15 9.04 -6.29 4.11
CA ALA A 15 7.94 -6.81 4.89
C ALA A 15 7.32 -8.08 4.25
N PHE A 16 7.22 -8.13 2.92
CA PHE A 16 6.82 -9.35 2.19
C PHE A 16 7.82 -10.49 2.39
N ARG A 17 9.12 -10.22 2.26
CA ARG A 17 10.19 -11.21 2.54
C ARG A 17 10.14 -11.75 3.96
N ALA A 18 9.73 -10.92 4.91
CA ALA A 18 9.55 -11.30 6.30
C ALA A 18 8.20 -12.01 6.58
N GLY A 19 7.34 -12.19 5.57
CA GLY A 19 6.03 -12.83 5.69
C GLY A 19 5.00 -11.99 6.46
N LEU A 20 5.22 -10.68 6.58
CA LEU A 20 4.36 -9.78 7.37
C LEU A 20 3.15 -9.26 6.58
N ILE A 21 3.25 -9.23 5.25
CA ILE A 21 2.27 -8.63 4.34
C ILE A 21 2.19 -9.42 3.03
N ASP A 22 1.11 -9.21 2.29
CA ASP A 22 0.97 -9.54 0.87
C ASP A 22 1.45 -8.34 0.03
N ASP A 23 2.24 -8.57 -1.03
CA ASP A 23 2.88 -7.51 -1.80
C ASP A 23 2.02 -6.96 -2.94
N GLU A 24 1.16 -7.77 -3.57
CA GLU A 24 0.42 -7.36 -4.77
C GLU A 24 -0.43 -6.11 -4.52
N ILE A 25 -1.29 -6.14 -3.49
CA ILE A 25 -2.20 -5.02 -3.17
C ILE A 25 -1.41 -3.75 -2.75
N LEU A 26 -0.28 -3.92 -2.07
CA LEU A 26 0.54 -2.80 -1.62
C LEU A 26 1.39 -2.19 -2.73
N LEU A 27 1.80 -2.99 -3.72
CA LEU A 27 2.46 -2.50 -4.92
C LEU A 27 1.47 -1.72 -5.80
N ASP A 28 0.25 -2.21 -5.94
CA ASP A 28 -0.85 -1.51 -6.62
C ASP A 28 -1.15 -0.16 -5.96
N MET A 29 -1.28 -0.14 -4.63
CA MET A 29 -1.45 1.08 -3.86
C MET A 29 -0.32 2.09 -4.09
N LEU A 30 0.93 1.61 -4.13
CA LEU A 30 2.09 2.45 -4.38
C LEU A 30 2.08 3.04 -5.79
N GLU A 31 1.66 2.26 -6.79
CA GLU A 31 1.53 2.71 -8.16
C GLU A 31 0.43 3.78 -8.30
N ASP A 32 -0.74 3.55 -7.73
CA ASP A 32 -1.84 4.52 -7.72
C ASP A 32 -1.43 5.82 -7.05
N ARG A 33 -0.75 5.75 -5.91
CA ARG A 33 -0.21 6.92 -5.20
C ARG A 33 0.74 7.73 -6.10
N ASN A 34 1.57 7.08 -6.89
CA ASN A 34 2.49 7.77 -7.81
C ASN A 34 1.75 8.44 -8.97
N ARG A 35 0.58 7.94 -9.33
CA ARG A 35 -0.28 8.51 -10.38
C ARG A 35 -1.16 9.65 -9.85
N CYS A 36 -1.47 9.70 -8.55
CA CYS A 36 -2.34 10.74 -7.94
C CYS A 36 -1.95 12.18 -8.27
N SER A 37 -0.66 12.49 -8.45
CA SER A 37 -0.19 13.84 -8.82
C SER A 37 -0.46 14.24 -10.28
N HIS A 38 -0.93 13.31 -11.11
CA HIS A 38 -1.18 13.51 -12.54
C HIS A 38 -2.63 13.23 -12.95
N ILE A 39 -3.54 13.07 -11.98
CA ILE A 39 -4.96 12.79 -12.28
C ILE A 39 -5.67 14.11 -12.59
N TYR A 40 -5.93 14.34 -13.86
CA TYR A 40 -6.73 15.48 -14.36
C TYR A 40 -8.14 15.06 -14.82
N ASP A 41 -8.42 13.76 -14.83
CA ASP A 41 -9.69 13.19 -15.29
C ASP A 41 -10.53 12.71 -14.08
N GLU A 42 -11.78 13.17 -14.01
CA GLU A 42 -12.72 12.87 -12.93
C GLU A 42 -13.03 11.37 -12.80
N SER A 43 -13.01 10.63 -13.90
CA SER A 43 -13.28 9.19 -13.87
C SER A 43 -12.16 8.43 -13.15
N THR A 44 -10.89 8.72 -13.47
CA THR A 44 -9.73 8.19 -12.74
C THR A 44 -9.72 8.65 -11.28
N VAL A 45 -10.11 9.88 -10.96
CA VAL A 45 -10.24 10.33 -9.55
C VAL A 45 -11.22 9.43 -8.80
N LYS A 46 -12.39 9.18 -9.39
CA LYS A 46 -13.44 8.37 -8.76
C LYS A 46 -12.98 6.92 -8.58
N GLU A 47 -12.37 6.32 -9.59
CA GLU A 47 -11.83 4.96 -9.50
C GLU A 47 -10.78 4.84 -8.41
N ASN A 48 -9.83 5.78 -8.33
CA ASN A 48 -8.81 5.79 -7.28
C ASN A 48 -9.43 5.98 -5.89
N TYR A 49 -10.41 6.87 -5.75
CA TYR A 49 -11.13 7.05 -4.49
C TYR A 49 -11.80 5.75 -4.05
N GLU A 50 -12.47 5.04 -4.98
CA GLU A 50 -13.09 3.76 -4.68
C GLU A 50 -12.06 2.71 -4.26
N ARG A 51 -10.90 2.61 -4.94
CA ARG A 51 -9.81 1.71 -4.53
C ARG A 51 -9.26 2.05 -3.15
N ILE A 52 -9.08 3.35 -2.84
CA ILE A 52 -8.61 3.81 -1.52
C ILE A 52 -9.54 3.32 -0.41
N VAL A 53 -10.83 3.62 -0.53
CA VAL A 53 -11.79 3.36 0.55
C VAL A 53 -12.14 1.88 0.65
N LYS A 54 -12.30 1.18 -0.49
CA LYS A 54 -12.81 -0.19 -0.50
C LYS A 54 -11.71 -1.25 -0.39
N ILE A 55 -10.48 -0.94 -0.80
CA ILE A 55 -9.38 -1.91 -0.87
C ILE A 55 -8.25 -1.49 0.07
N TYR A 56 -7.66 -0.31 -0.16
CA TYR A 56 -6.41 0.08 0.48
C TYR A 56 -6.51 0.35 1.98
N VAL A 57 -7.54 1.09 2.42
CA VAL A 57 -7.75 1.33 3.85
C VAL A 57 -7.99 0.03 4.62
N PRO A 58 -8.95 -0.84 4.21
CA PRO A 58 -9.15 -2.14 4.86
C PRO A 58 -7.89 -3.02 4.88
N THR A 59 -7.11 -3.06 3.80
CA THR A 59 -5.85 -3.83 3.74
C THR A 59 -4.84 -3.31 4.76
N LEU A 60 -4.64 -1.99 4.85
CA LEU A 60 -3.72 -1.40 5.84
C LEU A 60 -4.19 -1.65 7.28
N GLU A 61 -5.49 -1.55 7.55
CA GLU A 61 -6.05 -1.86 8.86
C GLU A 61 -5.83 -3.33 9.24
N SER A 62 -6.01 -4.26 8.30
CA SER A 62 -5.76 -5.69 8.50
C SER A 62 -4.29 -5.95 8.87
N ILE A 63 -3.36 -5.33 8.13
CA ILE A 63 -1.92 -5.43 8.40
C ILE A 63 -1.60 -4.86 9.79
N LEU A 64 -2.11 -3.68 10.13
CA LEU A 64 -1.87 -3.05 11.43
C LEU A 64 -2.42 -3.90 12.60
N LYS A 65 -3.56 -4.57 12.41
CA LYS A 65 -4.11 -5.50 13.41
C LYS A 65 -3.23 -6.74 13.56
N GLY A 66 -2.74 -7.31 12.45
CA GLY A 66 -1.86 -8.47 12.46
C GLY A 66 -0.51 -8.20 13.14
N ILE A 67 0.02 -6.97 13.03
CA ILE A 67 1.28 -6.57 13.67
C ILE A 67 1.09 -6.29 15.18
N LYS A 68 -0.09 -5.87 15.63
CA LYS A 68 -0.36 -5.52 17.04
C LYS A 68 -0.62 -6.73 17.96
N ILE A 69 -0.34 -7.96 17.51
CA ILE A 69 -0.43 -9.16 18.35
C ILE A 69 0.98 -9.70 18.59
N ASN A 70 1.69 -9.10 19.54
CA ASN A 70 2.76 -9.70 20.35
C ASN A 70 3.11 -8.79 21.53
#